data_AF-A0A352LKK5-F1
#
_entry.id   AF-A0A352LKK5-F1
#
_cell.length_a   1.000
_cell.length_b   1.000
_cell.length_c   1.000
_cell.angle_alpha   90.00
_cell.angle_beta   90.00
_cell.angle_gamma   90.00
#
_symmetry.space_group_name_H-M   'P 1'
#
loop_
_entity.id
_entity.type
_entity.pdbx_description
1 polymer ?
#
loop_
_entity_poly.entity_id
_entity_poly.type
_entity_poly.pdbx_seq_one_letter_code
_entity_poly.pdbx_strand_id
1 'polypeptide(L)'
;MPPPIAAPAAPVKPLAERHMAKGMKCEVCHSDVTKGAIILDGKRHEICVSCHGWYDQLVKLTPPKTEEDQNPHGQHDGNLPCTECHKGHKKGVNYCGKCHLWTFEVP
;
A
#
# COMPACT_ATOMS: atom_id res chain seq x y z
N MET A 1 -39.03 -7.77 -3.17
CA MET A 1 -38.47 -6.54 -2.57
C MET A 1 -37.02 -6.46 -3.03
N PRO A 2 -36.63 -5.47 -3.85
CA PRO A 2 -35.23 -5.34 -4.28
C PRO A 2 -34.34 -5.05 -3.06
N PRO A 3 -33.10 -5.56 -3.03
CA PRO A 3 -32.17 -5.31 -1.93
C PRO A 3 -31.82 -3.81 -1.86
N PRO A 4 -31.49 -3.28 -0.67
CA PRO A 4 -31.11 -1.88 -0.50
C PRO A 4 -29.83 -1.61 -1.30
N ILE A 5 -29.85 -0.54 -2.10
CA ILE A 5 -28.69 -0.02 -2.81
C ILE A 5 -27.68 0.42 -1.74
N ALA A 6 -26.53 -0.24 -1.66
CA ALA A 6 -25.46 0.13 -0.75
C ALA A 6 -25.00 1.56 -1.05
N ALA A 7 -24.91 2.39 -0.01
CA ALA A 7 -24.37 3.74 -0.13
C ALA A 7 -22.91 3.69 -0.65
N PRO A 8 -22.48 4.64 -1.49
CA PRO A 8 -21.11 4.68 -1.97
C PRO A 8 -20.14 4.86 -0.80
N ALA A 9 -19.12 4.00 -0.72
CA ALA A 9 -18.05 4.11 0.27
C ALA A 9 -17.33 5.46 0.11
N ALA A 10 -17.05 6.13 1.24
CA ALA A 10 -16.30 7.38 1.24
C ALA A 10 -14.93 7.18 0.55
N PRO A 11 -14.44 8.17 -0.22
CA PRO A 11 -13.16 8.05 -0.90
C PRO A 11 -12.04 7.84 0.12
N VAL A 12 -11.29 6.74 -0.05
CA VAL A 12 -10.09 6.46 0.74
C VAL A 12 -9.08 7.59 0.51
N LYS A 13 -8.74 8.31 1.57
CA LYS A 13 -7.73 9.38 1.51
C LYS A 13 -6.39 8.80 1.03
N PRO A 14 -5.65 9.49 0.15
CA PRO A 14 -4.32 9.08 -0.27
C PRO A 14 -3.40 8.77 0.91
N LEU A 15 -2.48 7.82 0.72
CA LEU A 15 -1.59 7.34 1.78
C LEU A 15 -0.80 8.47 2.46
N ALA A 16 -0.32 9.44 1.70
CA ALA A 16 0.43 10.58 2.22
C ALA A 16 -0.43 11.44 3.17
N GLU A 17 -1.69 11.71 2.82
CA GLU A 17 -2.60 12.45 3.70
C GLU A 17 -2.88 11.70 5.00
N ARG A 18 -2.98 10.36 4.93
CA ARG A 18 -3.17 9.52 6.12
C ARG A 18 -1.97 9.58 7.06
N HIS A 19 -0.74 9.65 6.52
CA HIS A 19 0.47 9.81 7.32
C HIS A 19 0.62 11.24 7.86
N MET A 20 0.33 12.26 7.05
CA MET A 20 0.35 13.66 7.48
C MET A 20 -0.67 13.94 8.58
N ALA A 21 -1.86 13.34 8.49
CA ALA A 21 -2.89 13.43 9.54
C ALA A 21 -2.43 12.83 10.88
N LYS A 22 -1.41 11.96 10.87
CA LYS A 22 -0.75 11.41 12.07
C LYS A 22 0.48 12.23 12.50
N GLY A 23 0.72 13.40 11.90
CA GLY A 23 1.82 14.30 12.25
C GLY A 23 3.14 14.03 11.51
N MET A 24 3.16 13.14 10.52
CA MET A 24 4.36 12.92 9.71
C MET A 24 4.61 14.12 8.79
N LYS A 25 5.87 14.54 8.72
CA LYS A 25 6.33 15.60 7.82
C LYS A 25 6.76 15.03 6.47
N CYS A 26 6.85 15.87 5.44
CA CYS A 26 7.22 15.45 4.09
C CYS A 26 8.59 14.76 4.05
N GLU A 27 9.53 15.24 4.86
CA GLU A 27 10.92 14.78 4.94
C GLU A 27 11.04 13.40 5.59
N VAL A 28 9.98 12.90 6.24
CA VAL A 28 9.96 11.53 6.76
C VAL A 28 9.99 10.53 5.61
N CYS A 29 9.37 10.86 4.48
CA CYS A 29 9.34 9.97 3.31
C CYS A 29 10.30 10.42 2.20
N HIS A 30 10.48 11.74 2.03
CA HIS A 30 11.17 12.31 0.89
C HIS A 30 12.59 12.75 1.18
N SER A 31 13.53 12.34 0.33
CA SER A 31 14.90 12.87 0.33
C SER A 31 14.98 14.21 -0.41
N ASP A 32 14.05 14.44 -1.34
CA ASP A 32 13.83 15.72 -2.04
C ASP A 32 12.33 15.91 -2.24
N VAL A 33 11.72 16.75 -1.40
CA VAL A 33 10.28 17.02 -1.42
C VAL A 33 9.86 17.69 -2.73
N THR A 34 10.73 18.50 -3.35
CA THR A 34 10.41 19.24 -4.57
C THR A 34 10.35 18.33 -5.80
N LYS A 35 11.19 17.29 -5.83
CA LYS A 35 11.21 16.29 -6.91
C LYS A 35 10.37 15.06 -6.62
N GLY A 36 9.86 14.92 -5.39
CA GLY A 36 9.09 13.76 -4.95
C GLY A 36 9.93 12.49 -4.78
N ALA A 37 11.26 12.60 -4.74
CA ALA A 37 12.14 11.45 -4.51
C ALA A 37 11.96 10.93 -3.08
N ILE A 38 11.74 9.63 -2.92
CA ILE A 38 11.61 8.98 -1.61
C ILE A 38 12.96 8.49 -1.10
N ILE A 39 13.10 8.43 0.22
CA ILE A 39 14.30 7.93 0.87
C ILE A 39 14.42 6.41 0.61
N LEU A 40 15.64 5.97 0.32
CA LEU A 40 16.01 4.57 0.24
C LEU A 40 17.06 4.24 1.31
N ASP A 41 16.98 3.05 1.91
CA ASP A 41 18.02 2.56 2.83
C ASP A 41 19.28 2.05 2.07
N GLY A 42 20.29 1.61 2.82
CA GLY A 42 21.54 1.08 2.24
C GLY A 42 21.39 -0.20 1.40
N LYS A 43 20.23 -0.86 1.45
CA LYS A 43 19.85 -2.03 0.65
C LYS A 43 18.88 -1.66 -0.48
N ARG A 44 18.64 -0.37 -0.70
CA ARG A 44 17.68 0.19 -1.67
C ARG A 44 16.22 -0.13 -1.37
N HIS A 45 15.89 -0.42 -0.11
CA HIS A 45 14.51 -0.51 0.31
C HIS A 45 13.90 0.88 0.46
N GLU A 46 12.63 1.02 0.11
CA GLU A 46 11.90 2.27 0.33
C GLU A 46 11.71 2.54 1.82
N ILE A 47 11.65 3.82 2.18
CA ILE A 47 11.48 4.33 3.54
C ILE A 47 10.34 3.69 4.35
N CYS A 48 9.32 3.15 3.69
CA CYS A 48 8.22 2.42 4.31
C CYS A 48 8.70 1.33 5.29
N VAL A 49 9.79 0.67 4.92
CA VAL A 49 10.35 -0.49 5.61
C VAL A 49 10.93 -0.14 6.97
N SER A 50 11.38 1.11 7.17
CA SER A 50 11.92 1.53 8.47
C SER A 50 10.85 1.54 9.57
N CYS A 51 9.56 1.58 9.19
CA CYS A 51 8.44 1.65 10.13
C CYS A 51 7.49 0.45 10.02
N HIS A 52 7.29 -0.10 8.81
CA HIS A 52 6.33 -1.19 8.56
C HIS A 52 6.97 -2.58 8.44
N GLY A 53 8.30 -2.65 8.38
CA GLY A 53 9.01 -3.91 8.19
C GLY A 53 9.11 -4.34 6.73
N TRP A 54 9.87 -5.41 6.49
CA TRP A 54 10.05 -6.00 5.18
C TRP A 54 8.99 -7.07 4.88
N TYR A 55 8.99 -7.59 3.65
CA TYR A 55 7.99 -8.52 3.13
C TYR A 55 7.73 -9.75 4.03
N ASP A 56 8.76 -10.32 4.64
CA ASP A 56 8.63 -11.47 5.55
C ASP A 56 7.81 -11.16 6.82
N GLN A 57 7.83 -9.91 7.27
CA GLN A 57 7.02 -9.42 8.38
C GLN A 57 5.61 -9.06 7.90
N LEU A 58 5.51 -8.35 6.77
CA LEU A 58 4.23 -7.92 6.21
C LEU A 58 3.32 -9.10 5.86
N VAL A 59 3.87 -10.18 5.29
CA VAL A 59 3.12 -11.41 5.01
C VAL A 59 2.44 -11.97 6.28
N LYS A 60 3.12 -11.95 7.42
CA LYS A 60 2.57 -12.42 8.70
C LYS A 60 1.49 -11.49 9.25
N LEU A 61 1.58 -10.19 8.95
CA LEU A 61 0.62 -9.18 9.38
C LEU A 61 -0.62 -9.10 8.48
N THR A 62 -0.56 -9.65 7.27
CA THR A 62 -1.68 -9.67 6.32
C THR A 62 -2.10 -11.09 5.93
N PRO A 63 -2.47 -11.96 6.89
CA PRO A 63 -2.97 -13.28 6.55
C PRO A 63 -4.24 -13.14 5.68
N PRO A 64 -4.43 -14.04 4.70
CA PRO A 64 -5.69 -14.12 3.95
C PRO A 64 -6.89 -14.24 4.89
N LYS A 65 -8.02 -13.62 4.52
CA LYS A 65 -9.24 -13.69 5.32
C LYS A 65 -10.01 -14.98 5.09
N THR A 66 -9.87 -15.56 3.90
CA THR A 66 -10.42 -16.86 3.53
C THR A 66 -9.33 -17.72 2.88
N GLU A 67 -9.62 -19.00 2.66
CA GLU A 67 -8.68 -19.92 2.02
C GLU A 67 -8.48 -19.61 0.52
N GLU A 68 -9.46 -18.98 -0.11
CA GLU A 68 -9.41 -18.58 -1.52
C GLU A 68 -8.66 -17.26 -1.74
N ASP A 69 -8.57 -16.42 -0.69
CA ASP A 69 -7.82 -15.18 -0.72
C ASP A 69 -6.31 -15.43 -0.78
N GLN A 70 -5.59 -14.56 -1.48
CA GLN A 70 -4.14 -14.56 -1.48
C GLN A 70 -3.58 -13.43 -0.63
N ASN A 71 -2.34 -13.62 -0.17
CA ASN A 71 -1.63 -12.57 0.54
C ASN A 71 -0.97 -11.62 -0.46
N PRO A 72 -1.35 -10.33 -0.52
CA PRO A 72 -0.79 -9.38 -1.49
C PRO A 72 0.72 -9.11 -1.28
N HIS A 73 1.25 -9.42 -0.09
CA HIS A 73 2.68 -9.32 0.21
C HIS A 73 3.43 -10.66 0.04
N GLY A 74 2.73 -11.75 -0.26
CA GLY A 74 3.33 -13.09 -0.47
C GLY A 74 3.39 -13.47 -1.96
N GLN A 75 3.85 -12.55 -2.80
CA GLN A 75 3.62 -12.58 -4.24
C GLN A 75 4.80 -13.17 -5.04
N HIS A 76 4.55 -13.63 -6.28
CA HIS A 76 5.52 -14.40 -7.07
C HIS A 76 6.55 -13.58 -7.85
N ASP A 77 6.34 -12.28 -8.06
CA ASP A 77 7.29 -11.36 -8.72
C ASP A 77 8.41 -10.88 -7.76
N GLY A 78 8.56 -11.50 -6.58
CA GLY A 78 9.62 -11.21 -5.61
C GLY A 78 9.30 -10.04 -4.65
N ASN A 79 10.22 -9.08 -4.51
CA ASN A 79 10.01 -7.91 -3.64
C ASN A 79 9.88 -6.67 -4.51
N LEU A 80 8.64 -6.35 -4.89
CA LEU A 80 8.34 -5.14 -5.65
C LEU A 80 8.58 -3.89 -4.76
N PRO A 81 8.82 -2.71 -5.36
CA PRO A 81 8.74 -1.46 -4.61
C PRO A 81 7.34 -1.33 -3.96
N CYS A 82 7.27 -0.94 -2.70
CA CYS A 82 6.00 -0.74 -1.98
C CYS A 82 5.12 0.26 -2.74
N THR A 83 5.75 1.28 -3.33
CA THR A 83 5.09 2.29 -4.16
C THR A 83 4.48 1.77 -5.46
N GLU A 84 4.74 0.53 -5.89
CA GLU A 84 4.06 -0.06 -7.05
C GLU A 84 2.55 -0.16 -6.82
N CYS A 85 2.15 -0.53 -5.60
CA CYS A 85 0.75 -0.63 -5.19
C CYS A 85 0.32 0.57 -4.35
N HIS A 86 1.11 0.91 -3.33
CA HIS A 86 0.78 1.93 -2.33
C HIS A 86 1.19 3.33 -2.81
N LYS A 87 0.25 4.05 -3.42
CA LYS A 87 0.52 5.39 -3.96
C LYS A 87 0.41 6.45 -2.86
N GLY A 88 1.47 7.24 -2.68
CA GLY A 88 1.50 8.32 -1.68
C GLY A 88 0.40 9.37 -1.90
N HIS A 89 0.49 10.12 -2.99
CA HIS A 89 -0.41 11.25 -3.29
C HIS A 89 -1.56 10.90 -4.25
N LYS A 90 -1.80 9.61 -4.51
CA LYS A 90 -2.85 9.12 -5.41
C LYS A 90 -3.54 7.93 -4.77
N LYS A 91 -4.64 7.46 -5.36
CA LYS A 91 -5.29 6.22 -4.95
C LYS A 91 -4.34 5.04 -5.15
N GLY A 92 -4.28 4.14 -4.16
CA GLY A 92 -3.60 2.86 -4.28
C GLY A 92 -4.14 2.03 -5.46
N VAL A 93 -3.29 1.17 -6.01
CA VAL A 93 -3.62 0.36 -7.18
C VAL A 93 -3.54 -1.12 -6.85
N ASN A 94 -4.57 -1.88 -7.23
CA ASN A 94 -4.55 -3.33 -7.16
C ASN A 94 -3.71 -3.89 -8.31
N TYR A 95 -2.41 -4.01 -8.10
CA TYR A 95 -1.46 -4.52 -9.10
C TYR A 95 -1.82 -5.95 -9.52
N CYS A 96 -2.14 -6.81 -8.55
CA CYS A 96 -2.51 -8.21 -8.75
C CYS A 96 -3.76 -8.35 -9.64
N GLY A 97 -4.70 -7.40 -9.50
CA GLY A 97 -5.94 -7.30 -10.26
C GLY A 97 -5.76 -7.11 -11.77
N LYS A 98 -4.53 -6.86 -12.25
CA LYS A 98 -4.22 -6.81 -13.69
C LYS A 98 -4.22 -8.19 -14.34
N CYS A 99 -3.93 -9.23 -13.57
CA CYS A 99 -3.82 -10.61 -14.05
C CYS A 99 -4.78 -11.56 -13.33
N HIS A 100 -5.11 -11.26 -12.07
CA HIS A 100 -5.97 -12.07 -11.23
C HIS A 100 -7.30 -11.36 -10.94
N LEU A 101 -8.32 -12.13 -10.58
CA LEU A 101 -9.65 -11.62 -10.24
C LEU A 101 -9.78 -11.22 -8.75
N TRP A 102 -8.67 -11.16 -8.01
CA TRP A 102 -8.67 -10.72 -6.63
C TRP A 102 -8.94 -9.23 -6.52
N THR A 103 -9.75 -8.84 -5.53
CA THR A 103 -10.04 -7.43 -5.25
C THR A 103 -9.41 -7.04 -3.92
N PHE A 104 -8.22 -6.44 -3.98
CA PHE A 104 -7.57 -5.88 -2.80
C PHE A 104 -7.90 -4.40 -2.65
N GLU A 105 -8.26 -3.99 -1.44
CA GLU A 105 -8.33 -2.59 -1.06
C GLU A 105 -6.94 -2.13 -0.61
N VAL A 106 -6.23 -1.45 -1.51
CA VAL A 106 -4.88 -0.95 -1.24
C VAL A 106 -4.98 0.37 -0.44
N PRO A 107 -4.35 0.45 0.76
CA PRO A 107 -4.34 1.62 1.65
C PRO A 107 -3.83 2.92 1.03
#